data_AF-A0A1K0GJS8-F1
#
_entry.id   AF-A0A1K0GJS8-F1
#
_cell.length_a   1.000
_cell.length_b   1.000
_cell.length_c   1.000
_cell.angle_alpha   90.00
_cell.angle_beta   90.00
_cell.angle_gamma   90.00
#
_symmetry.space_group_name_H-M   'P 1'
#
loop_
_entity.id
_entity.type
_entity.pdbx_description
1 polymer ?
#
loop_
_entity_poly.entity_id
_entity_poly.type
_entity_poly.pdbx_seq_one_letter_code
_entity_poly.pdbx_strand_id
1 'polypeptide(L)'
;MIGPVDDPRVLLLGRLDARGQRLRYVGRTVPLAFSQRQEAAGLLTPAGGSHPWPHPLPAAWIGQLDQREPQPYAQVEPLLVAEIVVDQAYENGRFRHAVRHLRLRADLDPGDVEQWRPSPPDPGAPAD
;
A
#
# COMPACT_ATOMS: atom_id res chain seq x y z
N MET A 1 0.06 6.62 -4.62
CA MET A 1 -1.25 6.39 -5.29
C MET A 1 -1.07 6.36 -6.81
N ILE A 2 -2.06 5.84 -7.55
CA ILE A 2 -2.13 5.94 -9.02
C ILE A 2 -3.26 6.91 -9.38
N GLY A 3 -2.99 7.80 -10.35
CA GLY A 3 -3.83 8.96 -10.65
C GLY A 3 -3.22 10.25 -10.09
N PRO A 4 -3.73 11.42 -10.52
CA PRO A 4 -3.31 12.71 -9.98
C PRO A 4 -3.86 12.89 -8.54
N VAL A 5 -3.29 13.83 -7.78
CA VAL A 5 -3.65 14.02 -6.35
C VAL A 5 -5.07 14.51 -6.13
N ASP A 6 -5.62 15.23 -7.10
CA ASP A 6 -6.99 15.73 -7.11
C ASP A 6 -8.03 14.71 -7.62
N ASP A 7 -7.60 13.62 -8.26
CA ASP A 7 -8.44 12.46 -8.67
C ASP A 7 -7.69 11.14 -8.42
N PRO A 8 -7.45 10.75 -7.15
CA PRO A 8 -6.75 9.53 -6.83
C PRO A 8 -7.60 8.33 -7.24
N ARG A 9 -7.06 7.47 -8.12
CA ARG A 9 -7.81 6.33 -8.68
C ARG A 9 -7.58 5.04 -7.91
N VAL A 10 -6.36 4.82 -7.43
CA VAL A 10 -5.95 3.64 -6.66
C VAL A 10 -5.01 4.06 -5.54
N LEU A 11 -5.25 3.55 -4.33
CA LEU A 11 -4.32 3.71 -3.22
C LEU A 11 -3.29 2.58 -3.25
N LEU A 12 -2.02 2.94 -3.06
CA LEU A 12 -0.94 2.00 -2.82
C LEU A 12 -0.74 1.91 -1.31
N LEU A 13 -0.76 0.70 -0.77
CA LEU A 13 -0.87 0.45 0.65
C LEU A 13 0.45 -0.03 1.23
N GLY A 14 0.78 0.50 2.39
CA GLY A 14 1.96 0.12 3.16
C GLY A 14 1.61 -0.21 4.60
N ARG A 15 2.49 -0.97 5.25
CA ARG A 15 2.50 -1.16 6.69
C ARG A 15 3.90 -0.91 7.22
N LEU A 16 4.02 -0.25 8.38
CA LEU A 16 5.30 -0.13 9.05
C LEU A 16 5.76 -1.51 9.51
N ASP A 17 7.06 -1.79 9.39
CA ASP A 17 7.64 -2.99 9.96
C ASP A 17 7.59 -2.99 11.49
N ALA A 18 7.90 -4.14 12.10
CA ALA A 18 7.86 -4.29 13.55
C ALA A 18 8.78 -3.33 14.33
N ARG A 19 9.72 -2.66 13.65
CA ARG A 19 10.59 -1.65 14.24
C ARG A 19 10.07 -0.22 14.04
N GLY A 20 8.97 -0.04 13.31
CA GLY A 20 8.42 1.26 12.93
C GLY A 20 9.28 2.03 11.92
N GLN A 21 10.31 1.38 11.33
CA GLN A 21 11.36 2.09 10.58
C GLN A 21 11.14 2.05 9.08
N ARG A 22 10.49 1.02 8.57
CA ARG A 22 10.32 0.84 7.12
C ARG A 22 8.86 0.65 6.76
N LEU A 23 8.39 1.46 5.83
CA LEU A 23 7.10 1.24 5.18
C LEU A 23 7.24 0.10 4.16
N ARG A 24 6.60 -1.03 4.41
CA ARG A 24 6.60 -2.19 3.51
C ARG A 24 5.35 -2.15 2.65
N TYR A 25 5.52 -2.24 1.32
CA TYR A 25 4.41 -2.35 0.39
C TYR A 25 3.63 -3.65 0.65
N VAL A 26 2.33 -3.52 0.87
CA VAL A 26 1.43 -4.65 1.17
C VAL A 26 0.38 -4.89 0.09
N GLY A 27 0.20 -3.98 -0.86
CA GLY A 27 -0.76 -4.16 -1.95
C GLY A 27 -1.33 -2.84 -2.44
N ARG A 28 -2.42 -2.93 -3.19
CA ARG A 28 -3.15 -1.79 -3.73
C ARG A 28 -4.66 -1.99 -3.59
N THR A 29 -5.41 -0.91 -3.67
CA THR A 29 -6.87 -1.01 -3.74
C THR A 29 -7.33 -1.40 -5.15
N VAL A 30 -8.56 -1.87 -5.27
CA VAL A 30 -9.33 -1.74 -6.52
C VAL A 30 -9.54 -0.25 -6.85
N PRO A 31 -9.96 0.11 -8.08
CA PRO A 31 -10.31 1.49 -8.38
C PRO A 31 -11.31 2.05 -7.37
N LEU A 32 -11.01 3.24 -6.85
CA LEU A 32 -11.85 3.93 -5.88
C LEU A 32 -13.17 4.39 -6.54
N ALA A 33 -14.26 4.31 -5.78
CA ALA A 33 -15.53 4.93 -6.14
C ALA A 33 -15.40 6.46 -6.12
N PHE A 34 -16.25 7.16 -6.87
CA PHE A 34 -16.16 8.63 -7.02
C PHE A 34 -16.10 9.39 -5.69
N SER A 35 -16.98 9.07 -4.74
CA SER A 35 -16.99 9.68 -3.41
C SER A 35 -15.69 9.46 -2.64
N GLN A 36 -15.11 8.25 -2.74
CA GLN A 36 -13.83 7.92 -2.11
C GLN A 36 -12.67 8.67 -2.75
N ARG A 37 -12.73 8.97 -4.05
CA ARG A 37 -11.72 9.81 -4.70
C ARG A 37 -11.77 11.23 -4.18
N GLN A 38 -12.98 11.79 -4.02
CA GLN A 38 -13.15 13.14 -3.48
C GLN A 38 -12.67 13.23 -2.02
N GLU A 39 -13.02 12.24 -1.19
CA GLU A 39 -12.51 12.14 0.18
C GLU A 39 -10.98 12.06 0.19
N ALA A 40 -10.40 11.17 -0.60
CA ALA A 40 -8.95 10.99 -0.67
C ALA A 40 -8.23 12.24 -1.21
N ALA A 41 -8.78 12.91 -2.22
CA ALA A 41 -8.20 14.14 -2.77
C ALA A 41 -8.16 15.28 -1.74
N GLY A 42 -9.15 15.34 -0.83
CA GLY A 42 -9.18 16.34 0.24
C GLY A 42 -8.24 16.03 1.42
N LEU A 43 -7.77 14.80 1.56
CA LEU A 43 -6.97 14.35 2.70
C LEU A 43 -5.51 14.05 2.35
N LEU A 44 -5.23 13.58 1.13
CA LEU A 44 -3.89 13.16 0.73
C LEU A 44 -2.97 14.36 0.53
N THR A 45 -1.90 14.41 1.31
CA THR A 45 -0.82 15.37 1.14
C THR A 45 0.24 14.82 0.18
N PRO A 46 0.61 15.56 -0.90
CA PRO A 46 1.77 15.20 -1.72
C PRO A 46 3.04 15.06 -0.89
N ALA A 47 3.87 14.07 -1.19
CA ALA A 47 5.15 13.91 -0.48
C ALA A 47 6.09 15.09 -0.80
N GLY A 48 6.49 15.86 0.21
CA GLY A 48 7.42 16.99 0.05
C GLY A 48 8.91 16.62 0.08
N GLY A 49 9.26 15.36 0.37
CA GLY A 49 10.64 14.89 0.56
C GLY A 49 10.90 13.47 0.04
N SER A 50 11.96 12.82 0.55
CA SER A 50 12.30 11.45 0.17
C SER A 50 11.24 10.47 0.67
N HIS A 51 10.45 9.95 -0.24
CA HIS A 51 9.45 8.92 0.06
C HIS A 51 10.14 7.57 0.32
N PRO A 52 9.67 6.75 1.28
CA PRO A 52 10.36 5.52 1.69
C PRO A 52 10.37 4.42 0.62
N TRP A 53 9.52 4.52 -0.39
CA TRP A 53 9.50 3.61 -1.53
C TRP A 53 10.25 4.18 -2.74
N PRO A 54 10.93 3.31 -3.53
CA PRO A 54 11.51 3.70 -4.81
C PRO A 54 10.46 4.31 -5.74
N HIS A 55 10.92 5.11 -6.70
CA HIS A 55 10.13 5.66 -7.78
C HIS A 55 10.87 5.46 -9.10
N PRO A 56 10.29 4.72 -10.08
CA PRO A 56 8.98 4.07 -10.07
C PRO A 56 8.88 2.86 -9.11
N LEU A 57 7.65 2.39 -8.86
CA LEU A 57 7.40 1.20 -8.03
C LEU A 57 7.87 -0.06 -8.78
N PRO A 58 8.72 -0.93 -8.19
CA PRO A 58 9.23 -2.11 -8.87
C PRO A 58 8.11 -3.07 -9.29
N ALA A 59 8.20 -3.61 -10.51
CA ALA A 59 7.25 -4.61 -11.02
C ALA A 59 7.13 -5.83 -10.07
N ALA A 60 8.26 -6.27 -9.52
CA ALA A 60 8.34 -7.35 -8.53
C ALA A 60 7.56 -7.09 -7.23
N TRP A 61 7.17 -5.85 -6.94
CA TRP A 61 6.33 -5.52 -5.80
C TRP A 61 4.83 -5.67 -6.10
N ILE A 62 4.44 -5.43 -7.34
CA ILE A 62 3.04 -5.36 -7.78
C ILE A 62 2.47 -6.76 -8.03
N GLY A 63 3.32 -7.74 -8.35
CA GLY A 63 2.92 -9.15 -8.47
C GLY A 63 2.06 -9.47 -9.70
N GLN A 64 2.00 -8.56 -10.68
CA GLN A 64 1.31 -8.82 -11.95
C GLN A 64 2.25 -9.59 -12.89
N LEU A 65 1.94 -10.87 -13.14
CA LEU A 65 2.73 -11.75 -14.02
C LEU A 65 2.94 -11.16 -15.43
N ASP A 66 1.95 -10.40 -15.91
CA ASP A 66 1.94 -9.81 -17.25
C ASP A 66 2.54 -8.40 -17.33
N GLN A 67 2.77 -7.74 -16.18
CA GLN A 67 3.39 -6.40 -16.13
C GLN A 67 4.78 -6.50 -15.52
N ARG A 68 5.78 -6.51 -16.40
CA ARG A 68 7.20 -6.54 -16.02
C ARG A 68 7.82 -5.15 -15.88
N GLU A 69 7.10 -4.10 -16.28
CA GLU A 69 7.59 -2.74 -16.20
C GLU A 69 7.33 -2.11 -14.83
N PRO A 70 8.28 -1.35 -14.26
CA PRO A 70 8.04 -0.56 -13.07
C PRO A 70 6.87 0.42 -13.26
N GLN A 71 6.05 0.60 -12.23
CA GLN A 71 4.86 1.45 -12.29
C GLN A 71 5.15 2.85 -11.71
N PRO A 72 5.06 3.93 -12.51
CA PRO A 72 5.04 5.28 -11.97
C PRO A 72 3.82 5.49 -11.07
N TYR A 73 4.00 6.24 -10.00
CA TYR A 73 2.94 6.56 -9.04
C TYR A 73 3.18 7.92 -8.40
N ALA A 74 2.11 8.61 -8.03
CA ALA A 74 2.21 9.86 -7.28
C ALA A 74 2.50 9.53 -5.80
N GLN A 75 3.59 10.11 -5.28
CA GLN A 75 4.03 9.93 -3.89
C GLN A 75 3.24 10.88 -2.97
N VAL A 76 2.76 10.33 -1.86
CA VAL A 76 2.00 11.03 -0.83
C VAL A 76 2.65 10.76 0.52
N GLU A 77 2.40 11.60 1.51
CA GLU A 77 2.89 11.36 2.86
C GLU A 77 2.27 10.06 3.43
N PRO A 78 3.08 9.10 3.91
CA PRO A 78 2.58 7.81 4.39
C PRO A 78 2.06 7.89 5.83
N LEU A 79 1.28 8.92 6.13
CA LEU A 79 0.74 9.21 7.47
C LEU A 79 -0.73 8.83 7.61
N LEU A 80 -1.48 8.75 6.51
CA LEU A 80 -2.89 8.39 6.55
C LEU A 80 -3.11 6.88 6.59
N VAL A 81 -3.97 6.45 7.50
CA VAL A 81 -4.41 5.06 7.63
C VAL A 81 -5.63 4.81 6.75
N ALA A 82 -5.60 3.73 5.97
CA ALA A 82 -6.73 3.28 5.16
C ALA A 82 -7.39 2.04 5.77
N GLU A 83 -8.70 2.12 6.00
CA GLU A 83 -9.52 0.96 6.37
C GLU A 83 -9.92 0.20 5.09
N ILE A 84 -9.74 -1.12 5.10
CA ILE A 84 -9.91 -1.97 3.91
C ILE A 84 -10.68 -3.25 4.23
N VAL A 85 -11.32 -3.83 3.21
CA VAL A 85 -11.86 -5.19 3.23
C VAL A 85 -10.99 -6.09 2.39
N VAL A 86 -10.64 -7.25 2.95
CA VAL A 86 -9.72 -8.22 2.36
C VAL A 86 -10.35 -9.61 2.34
N ASP A 87 -10.03 -10.42 1.35
CA ASP A 87 -10.60 -11.74 1.08
C ASP A 87 -9.76 -12.91 1.66
N GLN A 88 -9.01 -12.64 2.75
CA GLN A 88 -8.07 -13.55 3.45
C GLN A 88 -6.80 -13.94 2.67
N ALA A 89 -6.63 -13.56 1.40
CA ALA A 89 -5.47 -13.91 0.60
C ALA A 89 -4.22 -13.05 0.90
N TYR A 90 -3.69 -13.13 2.13
CA TYR A 90 -2.47 -12.46 2.58
C TYR A 90 -1.31 -13.44 2.71
N GLU A 91 -0.23 -13.22 1.96
CA GLU A 91 0.95 -14.08 1.95
C GLU A 91 2.23 -13.30 1.75
N ASN A 92 3.34 -13.77 2.35
CA ASN A 92 4.64 -13.13 2.26
C ASN A 92 4.59 -11.62 2.59
N GLY A 93 3.72 -11.27 3.53
CA GLY A 93 3.52 -9.90 3.96
C GLY A 93 2.75 -9.00 2.96
N ARG A 94 1.99 -9.57 2.02
CA ARG A 94 1.24 -8.83 0.97
C ARG A 94 -0.11 -9.46 0.67
N PHE A 95 -1.07 -8.63 0.25
CA PHE A 95 -2.31 -9.10 -0.36
C PHE A 95 -2.02 -9.57 -1.78
N ARG A 96 -2.47 -10.79 -2.11
CA ARG A 96 -2.38 -11.34 -3.47
C ARG A 96 -3.28 -10.59 -4.45
N HIS A 97 -4.42 -10.10 -3.98
CA HIS A 97 -5.40 -9.38 -4.78
C HIS A 97 -5.51 -7.91 -4.37
N ALA A 98 -6.03 -7.10 -5.29
CA ALA A 98 -6.39 -5.73 -4.98
C ALA A 98 -7.52 -5.71 -3.94
N VAL A 99 -7.37 -4.90 -2.90
CA VAL A 99 -8.29 -4.86 -1.76
C VAL A 99 -9.37 -3.79 -1.95
N ARG A 100 -10.50 -3.92 -1.27
CA ARG A 100 -11.54 -2.87 -1.32
C ARG A 100 -11.27 -1.83 -0.24
N HIS A 101 -11.23 -0.56 -0.64
CA HIS A 101 -11.17 0.57 0.29
C HIS A 101 -12.53 0.81 0.96
N LEU A 102 -12.54 1.08 2.26
CA LEU A 102 -13.72 1.55 2.98
C LEU A 102 -13.69 3.06 3.18
N ARG A 103 -12.69 3.55 3.91
CA ARG A 103 -12.54 4.97 4.31
C ARG A 103 -11.11 5.27 4.76
N LEU A 104 -10.76 6.55 4.80
CA LEU A 104 -9.54 7.01 5.46
C LEU A 104 -9.81 7.27 6.95
N ARG A 105 -8.84 6.93 7.80
CA ARG A 105 -8.90 7.04 9.26
C ARG A 105 -7.89 8.08 9.72
N ALA A 106 -8.27 9.35 9.57
CA ALA A 106 -7.46 10.49 10.03
C ALA A 106 -7.37 10.59 11.56
N ASP A 107 -8.15 9.76 12.27
CA ASP A 107 -8.12 9.57 13.71
C ASP A 107 -7.08 8.55 14.19
N LEU A 108 -6.37 7.89 13.27
CA LEU A 108 -5.37 6.85 13.57
C LEU A 108 -3.99 7.23 13.01
N ASP A 109 -2.95 6.90 13.75
CA ASP A 109 -1.58 6.96 13.28
C ASP A 109 -1.14 5.63 12.63
N PRO A 110 -0.15 5.64 11.72
CA PRO A 110 0.40 4.41 11.14
C PRO A 110 0.95 3.41 12.18
N GLY A 111 1.28 3.88 13.38
CA GLY A 111 1.72 3.04 14.50
C GLY A 111 0.58 2.29 15.22
N ASP A 112 -0.67 2.73 15.04
CA ASP A 112 -1.85 2.16 15.71
C ASP A 112 -2.40 0.92 14.98
N VAL A 113 -1.96 0.69 13.75
CA VAL A 113 -2.39 -0.45 12.94
C VAL A 113 -1.45 -1.64 13.06
N GLU A 114 -1.96 -2.81 12.70
CA GLU A 114 -1.16 -4.03 12.67
C GLU A 114 0.11 -3.85 11.83
N GLN A 115 1.25 -4.04 12.49
CA GLN A 115 2.57 -3.92 11.87
C GLN A 115 2.78 -5.01 10.82
N TRP A 116 3.56 -4.68 9.79
CA TRP A 116 4.01 -5.63 8.80
C TRP A 116 4.82 -6.75 9.45
N ARG A 117 4.45 -8.00 9.14
CA ARG A 117 5.19 -9.19 9.55
C ARG A 117 5.47 -10.05 8.31
N PRO A 118 6.69 -10.57 8.13
CA PRO A 118 6.92 -11.58 7.11
C PRO A 118 6.10 -12.83 7.47
N SER A 119 5.65 -13.58 6.47
CA SER A 119 5.25 -14.97 6.73
C SER A 119 6.43 -15.69 7.38
N PRO A 120 6.20 -16.54 8.39
CA PRO A 120 7.28 -17.38 8.90
C PRO A 120 7.87 -18.18 7.72
N PRO A 121 9.20 -18.36 7.66
CA PRO A 121 9.82 -19.16 6.61
C PRO A 121 9.17 -20.54 6.60
N ASP A 122 8.96 -21.10 5.40
CA ASP A 122 8.51 -22.47 5.27
C ASP A 122 9.51 -23.38 6.01
N PRO A 123 9.09 -24.14 7.04
CA PRO A 123 10.00 -25.02 7.77
C PRO A 123 10.63 -26.11 6.88
N GLY A 124 10.14 -26.29 5.64
CA GLY A 124 10.66 -27.23 4.66
C GLY A 124 11.52 -26.64 3.53
N ALA A 125 11.78 -25.33 3.50
CA ALA A 125 12.63 -24.75 2.46
C ALA A 125 14.10 -25.20 2.65
N PRO A 126 14.78 -25.76 1.63
CA PRO A 126 16.20 -26.11 1.76
C PRO A 126 17.02 -24.85 2.03
N ALA A 127 17.97 -24.95 2.96
CA ALA A 127 18.98 -23.92 3.16
C ALA A 127 19.89 -23.88 1.92
N ASP A 128 20.08 -22.68 1.36
CA ASP A 128 21.05 -22.41 0.28
C ASP A 128 22.48 -22.44 0.86
#